data_AF-A0A3B5ARW6-F1
#
_entry.id   AF-A0A3B5ARW6-F1
#
_cell.length_a   1.000
_cell.length_b   1.000
_cell.length_c   1.000
_cell.angle_alpha   90.00
_cell.angle_beta   90.00
_cell.angle_gamma   90.00
#
_symmetry.space_group_name_H-M   'P 1'
#
loop_
_entity.id
_entity.type
_entity.pdbx_description
1 polymer ?
#
loop_
_entity_poly.entity_id
_entity_poly.type
_entity_poly.pdbx_seq_one_letter_code
_entity_poly.pdbx_strand_id
1 'polypeptide(L)'
;MPPKVNKGGNTIQTHLRPVTHEAATSCSEPISPPGTSDTQPKLTDVASLKTELLSTLREDVTAIFRSELHAALGENLSSIKTELLAMKSELSSSICAVQQNFVGLKSTVTEMEQSLSTCTDDILSLQTKVGYLTKEMGKLEDRCEDLESRSRRQNIRIIGVPEDDSAATSTAGVSKLLKEAFALGKEPLVERAHRVLMPKPKPGDRPRAIVAKLHYDMDCAGILRKARELQRIKVRNMTISVFPDYTPKTARARAAFSEVRRLLNITFSERPPFLSPWRFNPILLSDDTFSAFIVASIDDFITINKNDTVSYSLLWESLKAYLRGQIISYSAHRNRTHKARLNELLSKIMDIDRQNAINPCQSLAKQ
;
A
#
# COMPACT_ATOMS: atom_id res chain seq x y z
N MET A 1 13.54 -0.17 -15.23
CA MET A 1 14.89 -0.55 -15.68
C MET A 1 15.83 0.62 -15.42
N PRO A 2 17.12 0.41 -15.06
CA PRO A 2 18.05 1.49 -14.72
C PRO A 2 19.10 1.78 -15.83
N PRO A 3 19.60 3.03 -15.91
CA PRO A 3 20.99 3.33 -16.26
C PRO A 3 21.77 3.66 -14.97
N LYS A 4 22.82 2.92 -14.57
CA LYS A 4 24.18 2.78 -15.14
C LYS A 4 25.09 4.02 -14.98
N VAL A 5 26.10 3.82 -14.14
CA VAL A 5 27.31 4.63 -13.94
C VAL A 5 28.36 4.29 -15.01
N ASN A 6 29.08 5.26 -15.60
CA ASN A 6 30.55 5.18 -15.65
C ASN A 6 31.31 6.49 -15.93
N LYS A 7 32.59 6.43 -15.52
CA LYS A 7 33.71 7.39 -15.53
C LYS A 7 34.19 7.82 -16.94
N GLY A 8 34.93 8.93 -16.98
CA GLY A 8 35.91 9.29 -18.03
C GLY A 8 36.12 10.81 -18.16
N GLY A 9 37.34 11.38 -18.14
CA GLY A 9 38.68 10.77 -18.01
C GLY A 9 39.77 11.78 -17.60
N ASN A 10 41.02 11.32 -17.47
CA ASN A 10 42.18 12.06 -16.95
C ASN A 10 42.99 12.82 -18.02
N THR A 11 43.81 13.78 -17.60
CA THR A 11 45.21 14.08 -18.04
C THR A 11 45.77 15.12 -17.04
N ILE A 12 46.72 14.83 -16.13
CA ILE A 12 48.18 14.61 -16.31
C ILE A 12 48.88 15.91 -16.78
N GLN A 13 49.87 16.51 -16.09
CA GLN A 13 50.59 16.17 -14.85
C GLN A 13 50.70 17.43 -13.92
N THR A 14 51.77 17.93 -13.24
CA THR A 14 53.22 17.62 -13.10
C THR A 14 53.77 18.25 -11.78
N HIS A 15 54.64 17.54 -11.04
CA HIS A 15 55.88 17.97 -10.30
C HIS A 15 56.04 19.42 -9.75
N LEU A 16 56.58 19.72 -8.55
CA LEU A 16 57.47 19.00 -7.59
C LEU A 16 57.37 19.53 -6.12
N ARG A 17 57.98 18.77 -5.18
CA ARG A 17 58.38 19.06 -3.76
C ARG A 17 59.67 18.22 -3.49
N PRO A 18 60.33 18.15 -2.30
CA PRO A 18 60.17 18.88 -1.02
C PRO A 18 61.03 20.18 -1.01
N VAL A 19 61.80 20.70 -0.01
CA VAL A 19 62.23 20.28 1.35
C VAL A 19 62.39 21.51 2.28
N THR A 20 62.58 21.28 3.58
CA THR A 20 62.90 22.22 4.67
C THR A 20 64.36 22.12 5.14
N HIS A 21 64.84 23.08 5.95
CA HIS A 21 65.44 22.79 7.28
C HIS A 21 65.60 24.04 8.15
N GLU A 22 65.78 23.85 9.46
CA GLU A 22 65.87 24.89 10.49
C GLU A 22 67.31 25.31 10.83
N ALA A 23 67.46 26.48 11.46
CA ALA A 23 68.43 26.73 12.54
C ALA A 23 68.06 28.02 13.31
N ALA A 24 68.47 28.11 14.57
CA ALA A 24 68.41 29.32 15.41
C ALA A 24 69.83 29.64 15.95
N THR A 25 70.07 30.83 16.55
CA THR A 25 70.93 31.06 17.75
C THR A 25 71.22 32.55 18.05
N SER A 26 70.85 32.99 19.26
CA SER A 26 71.52 33.89 20.24
C SER A 26 72.31 35.18 19.89
N CYS A 27 71.95 36.27 20.58
CA CYS A 27 72.72 37.35 21.27
C CYS A 27 74.11 37.85 20.81
N SER A 28 74.34 39.18 20.87
CA SER A 28 75.21 39.88 21.87
C SER A 28 75.46 41.39 21.62
N GLU A 29 75.75 42.16 22.68
CA GLU A 29 76.37 43.51 22.76
C GLU A 29 77.71 43.40 23.54
N PRO A 30 78.54 44.45 23.77
CA PRO A 30 78.87 45.72 23.06
C PRO A 30 80.42 45.85 22.84
N ILE A 31 80.99 47.07 22.62
CA ILE A 31 82.34 47.62 23.07
C ILE A 31 82.88 48.79 22.17
N SER A 32 83.75 49.65 22.72
CA SER A 32 84.46 50.82 22.10
C SER A 32 85.85 51.07 22.78
N PRO A 33 86.67 52.10 22.43
CA PRO A 33 87.13 52.65 21.15
C PRO A 33 88.63 52.24 20.91
N PRO A 34 89.77 52.99 21.11
CA PRO A 34 90.17 54.42 21.04
C PRO A 34 91.32 54.73 20.00
N GLY A 35 91.83 55.97 19.91
CA GLY A 35 93.11 56.33 19.21
C GLY A 35 93.25 57.81 18.76
N THR A 36 94.48 58.39 18.76
CA THR A 36 94.74 59.85 18.55
C THR A 36 96.02 60.20 17.77
N SER A 37 96.08 61.33 17.03
CA SER A 37 97.22 62.30 16.94
C SER A 37 97.01 63.45 15.90
N ASP A 38 97.88 64.48 15.99
CA ASP A 38 97.89 65.83 15.34
C ASP A 38 98.31 65.84 13.84
N THR A 39 98.41 66.93 13.03
CA THR A 39 98.70 68.38 13.27
C THR A 39 98.19 69.32 12.12
N GLN A 40 98.11 70.63 12.37
CA GLN A 40 97.86 71.76 11.42
C GLN A 40 99.12 72.16 10.57
N PRO A 41 99.14 73.15 9.60
CA PRO A 41 98.19 74.27 9.34
C PRO A 41 97.86 74.73 7.88
N LYS A 42 96.76 75.50 7.78
CA LYS A 42 96.39 76.64 6.89
C LYS A 42 97.10 76.92 5.54
N LEU A 43 96.28 77.13 4.49
CA LEU A 43 96.10 78.46 3.86
C LEU A 43 94.67 78.58 3.28
N THR A 44 94.12 79.80 3.11
CA THR A 44 92.66 80.05 3.01
C THR A 44 92.24 80.82 1.77
N ASP A 45 91.06 80.52 1.21
CA ASP A 45 89.81 81.28 1.48
C ASP A 45 88.73 80.97 0.39
N VAL A 46 88.91 81.55 -0.81
CA VAL A 46 87.85 81.64 -1.86
C VAL A 46 87.38 80.29 -2.41
N ALA A 47 88.26 79.28 -2.49
CA ALA A 47 87.88 77.97 -3.05
C ALA A 47 86.90 77.21 -2.13
N SER A 48 87.10 77.30 -0.80
CA SER A 48 86.23 76.66 0.20
C SER A 48 84.80 77.15 0.05
N LEU A 49 84.62 78.47 0.08
CA LEU A 49 83.33 79.14 -0.08
C LEU A 49 82.55 78.69 -1.32
N LYS A 50 83.21 78.45 -2.46
CA LYS A 50 82.51 77.97 -3.66
C LYS A 50 82.10 76.49 -3.57
N THR A 51 82.92 75.62 -2.98
CA THR A 51 82.53 74.22 -2.73
C THR A 51 81.45 74.10 -1.66
N GLU A 52 81.49 74.97 -0.66
CA GLU A 52 80.58 75.03 0.50
C GLU A 52 79.21 75.62 0.13
N LEU A 53 79.17 76.64 -0.74
CA LEU A 53 77.93 77.13 -1.34
C LEU A 53 77.29 76.09 -2.29
N LEU A 54 78.11 75.28 -2.98
CA LEU A 54 77.61 74.21 -3.84
C LEU A 54 77.25 72.93 -3.08
N SER A 55 77.81 72.67 -1.89
CA SER A 55 77.33 71.59 -1.02
C SER A 55 76.01 71.99 -0.38
N THR A 56 75.94 73.17 0.27
CA THR A 56 74.71 73.67 0.90
C THR A 56 73.55 73.78 -0.09
N LEU A 57 73.74 74.39 -1.27
CA LEU A 57 72.67 74.48 -2.27
C LEU A 57 72.25 73.11 -2.84
N ARG A 58 73.14 72.11 -2.84
CA ARG A 58 72.80 70.71 -3.20
C ARG A 58 72.10 69.97 -2.06
N GLU A 59 72.46 70.26 -0.82
CA GLU A 59 71.78 69.76 0.38
C GLU A 59 70.36 70.34 0.46
N ASP A 60 70.19 71.65 0.28
CA ASP A 60 68.89 72.34 0.18
C ASP A 60 68.03 71.77 -0.96
N VAL A 61 68.55 71.70 -2.19
CA VAL A 61 67.79 71.16 -3.33
C VAL A 61 67.41 69.69 -3.09
N THR A 62 68.30 68.86 -2.51
CA THR A 62 67.94 67.48 -2.17
C THR A 62 67.11 67.36 -0.89
N ALA A 63 67.02 68.38 -0.04
CA ALA A 63 66.10 68.44 1.09
C ALA A 63 64.69 68.80 0.61
N ILE A 64 64.55 69.80 -0.27
CA ILE A 64 63.30 70.18 -0.94
C ILE A 64 62.76 69.01 -1.76
N PHE A 65 63.58 68.42 -2.64
CA PHE A 65 63.14 67.26 -3.43
C PHE A 65 62.76 66.06 -2.56
N ARG A 66 63.42 65.85 -1.40
CA ARG A 66 63.00 64.82 -0.43
C ARG A 66 61.69 65.19 0.25
N SER A 67 61.48 66.45 0.67
CA SER A 67 60.26 66.83 1.39
C SER A 67 59.03 66.82 0.49
N GLU A 68 59.12 67.33 -0.75
CA GLU A 68 58.03 67.28 -1.72
C GLU A 68 57.73 65.83 -2.16
N LEU A 69 58.76 65.02 -2.44
CA LEU A 69 58.58 63.61 -2.76
C LEU A 69 57.94 62.82 -1.60
N HIS A 70 58.38 63.07 -0.36
CA HIS A 70 57.87 62.40 0.84
C HIS A 70 56.49 62.93 1.27
N ALA A 71 56.14 64.18 0.93
CA ALA A 71 54.78 64.70 1.06
C ALA A 71 53.86 64.00 0.05
N ALA A 72 54.19 64.03 -1.25
CA ALA A 72 53.37 63.42 -2.29
C ALA A 72 53.19 61.90 -2.11
N LEU A 73 54.25 61.16 -1.75
CA LEU A 73 54.13 59.73 -1.39
C LEU A 73 53.38 59.53 -0.08
N GLY A 74 53.54 60.41 0.90
CA GLY A 74 52.81 60.36 2.18
C GLY A 74 51.31 60.55 1.99
N GLU A 75 50.89 61.54 1.21
CA GLU A 75 49.48 61.79 0.86
C GLU A 75 48.89 60.59 0.11
N ASN A 76 49.52 60.14 -0.98
CA ASN A 76 49.04 58.98 -1.75
C ASN A 76 48.95 57.70 -0.89
N LEU A 77 49.96 57.40 -0.08
CA LEU A 77 49.92 56.25 0.84
C LEU A 77 48.85 56.41 1.92
N SER A 78 48.56 57.63 2.38
CA SER A 78 47.49 57.88 3.34
C SER A 78 46.10 57.72 2.72
N SER A 79 45.87 58.18 1.49
CA SER A 79 44.62 57.95 0.74
C SER A 79 44.36 56.46 0.55
N ILE A 80 45.33 55.74 -0.02
CA ILE A 80 45.27 54.28 -0.24
C ILE A 80 45.02 53.54 1.08
N LYS A 81 45.62 53.99 2.20
CA LYS A 81 45.39 53.43 3.54
C LYS A 81 43.97 53.70 4.03
N THR A 82 43.42 54.90 3.84
CA THR A 82 42.03 55.21 4.20
C THR A 82 41.02 54.44 3.35
N GLU A 83 41.27 54.30 2.04
CA GLU A 83 40.45 53.51 1.13
C GLU A 83 40.47 52.01 1.50
N LEU A 84 41.64 51.44 1.82
CA LEU A 84 41.76 50.07 2.31
C LEU A 84 41.02 49.85 3.65
N LEU A 85 41.04 50.83 4.54
CA LEU A 85 40.29 50.75 5.80
C LEU A 85 38.77 50.88 5.59
N ALA A 86 38.33 51.72 4.64
CA ALA A 86 36.94 51.83 4.24
C ALA A 86 36.43 50.53 3.59
N MET A 87 37.13 50.00 2.58
CA MET A 87 36.80 48.73 1.94
C MET A 87 36.80 47.56 2.93
N LYS A 88 37.75 47.53 3.88
CA LYS A 88 37.75 46.52 4.96
C LYS A 88 36.51 46.61 5.85
N SER A 89 36.07 47.83 6.18
CA SER A 89 34.86 48.07 6.97
C SER A 89 33.59 47.62 6.22
N GLU A 90 33.45 48.02 4.96
CA GLU A 90 32.33 47.67 4.09
C GLU A 90 32.24 46.16 3.81
N LEU A 91 33.38 45.51 3.54
CA LEU A 91 33.47 44.05 3.39
C LEU A 91 33.06 43.35 4.71
N SER A 92 33.53 43.83 5.86
CA SER A 92 33.18 43.25 7.16
C SER A 92 31.69 43.41 7.48
N SER A 93 31.10 44.56 7.15
CA SER A 93 29.65 44.82 7.28
C SER A 93 28.84 43.87 6.38
N SER A 94 29.27 43.73 5.12
CA SER A 94 28.66 42.82 4.14
C SER A 94 28.72 41.36 4.60
N ILE A 95 29.85 40.92 5.16
CA ILE A 95 30.02 39.58 5.74
C ILE A 95 29.04 39.38 6.91
N CYS A 96 28.91 40.35 7.83
CA CYS A 96 27.95 40.26 8.93
C CYS A 96 26.49 40.17 8.43
N ALA A 97 26.11 40.96 7.41
CA ALA A 97 24.77 40.90 6.81
C ALA A 97 24.49 39.54 6.15
N VAL A 98 25.46 38.97 5.41
CA VAL A 98 25.35 37.63 4.82
C VAL A 98 25.27 36.54 5.90
N GLN A 99 26.05 36.64 6.98
CA GLN A 99 25.99 35.72 8.11
C GLN A 99 24.61 35.77 8.81
N GLN A 100 24.06 36.96 9.03
CA GLN A 100 22.75 37.13 9.66
C GLN A 100 21.62 36.57 8.77
N ASN A 101 21.67 36.82 7.46
CA ASN A 101 20.75 36.22 6.49
C ASN A 101 20.87 34.68 6.45
N PHE A 102 22.08 34.14 6.57
CA PHE A 102 22.32 32.69 6.63
C PHE A 102 21.76 32.05 7.91
N VAL A 103 21.83 32.75 9.05
CA VAL A 103 21.20 32.30 10.32
C VAL A 103 19.67 32.28 10.19
N GLY A 104 19.07 33.33 9.61
CA GLY A 104 17.62 33.37 9.36
C GLY A 104 17.14 32.32 8.36
N LEU A 105 17.89 32.11 7.28
CA LEU A 105 17.61 31.01 6.34
C LEU A 105 17.67 29.65 7.06
N LYS A 106 18.68 29.42 7.91
CA LYS A 106 18.82 28.19 8.67
C LYS A 106 17.64 27.91 9.60
N SER A 107 17.08 28.92 10.29
CA SER A 107 15.92 28.68 11.16
C SER A 107 14.68 28.30 10.35
N THR A 108 14.39 29.02 9.26
CA THR A 108 13.25 28.69 8.37
C THR A 108 13.37 27.29 7.74
N VAL A 109 14.59 26.84 7.43
CA VAL A 109 14.82 25.46 6.97
C VAL A 109 14.49 24.46 8.08
N THR A 110 14.97 24.67 9.32
CA THR A 110 14.66 23.73 10.43
C THR A 110 13.17 23.71 10.80
N GLU A 111 12.47 24.84 10.71
CA GLU A 111 11.01 24.90 10.91
C GLU A 111 10.26 24.13 9.82
N MET A 112 10.73 24.22 8.56
CA MET A 112 10.17 23.47 7.43
C MET A 112 10.48 21.97 7.53
N GLU A 113 11.68 21.58 7.94
CA GLU A 113 12.07 20.19 8.19
C GLU A 113 11.19 19.54 9.27
N GLN A 114 10.98 20.24 10.40
CA GLN A 114 10.07 19.80 11.47
C GLN A 114 8.63 19.66 10.96
N SER A 115 8.12 20.67 10.25
CA SER A 115 6.76 20.65 9.70
C SER A 115 6.55 19.52 8.68
N LEU A 116 7.57 19.23 7.86
CA LEU A 116 7.55 18.15 6.88
C LEU A 116 7.61 16.76 7.56
N SER A 117 8.34 16.63 8.68
CA SER A 117 8.31 15.40 9.50
C SER A 117 6.91 15.14 10.02
N THR A 118 6.28 16.12 10.69
CA THR A 118 4.91 15.98 11.21
C THR A 118 3.90 15.66 10.11
N CYS A 119 4.01 16.32 8.95
CA CYS A 119 3.17 16.00 7.78
C CYS A 119 3.38 14.55 7.29
N THR A 120 4.62 14.05 7.31
CA THR A 120 4.94 12.67 6.94
C THR A 120 4.34 11.66 7.94
N ASP A 121 4.44 11.94 9.24
CA ASP A 121 3.87 11.11 10.31
C ASP A 121 2.33 11.08 10.23
N ASP A 122 1.69 12.22 9.96
CA ASP A 122 0.24 12.31 9.72
C ASP A 122 -0.18 11.55 8.45
N ILE A 123 0.60 11.61 7.37
CA ILE A 123 0.34 10.82 6.15
C ILE A 123 0.40 9.32 6.45
N LEU A 124 1.40 8.84 7.21
CA LEU A 124 1.50 7.43 7.62
C LEU A 124 0.34 7.02 8.53
N SER A 125 -0.07 7.90 9.45
CA SER A 125 -1.25 7.75 10.31
C SER A 125 -2.54 7.62 9.50
N LEU A 126 -2.73 8.49 8.49
CA LEU A 126 -3.88 8.48 7.59
C LEU A 126 -3.89 7.25 6.67
N GLN A 127 -2.75 6.86 6.08
CA GLN A 127 -2.63 5.63 5.28
C GLN A 127 -3.01 4.39 6.10
N THR A 128 -2.55 4.33 7.36
CA THR A 128 -2.90 3.24 8.29
C THR A 128 -4.39 3.21 8.61
N LYS A 129 -5.00 4.38 8.88
CA LYS A 129 -6.45 4.52 9.11
C LYS A 129 -7.27 4.12 7.89
N VAL A 130 -6.89 4.54 6.68
CA VAL A 130 -7.54 4.14 5.42
C VAL A 130 -7.43 2.62 5.21
N GLY A 131 -6.23 2.04 5.37
CA GLY A 131 -6.02 0.60 5.24
C GLY A 131 -6.80 -0.25 6.27
N TYR A 132 -7.08 0.29 7.46
CA TYR A 132 -7.98 -0.30 8.44
C TYR A 132 -9.46 -0.16 8.00
N LEU A 133 -9.91 1.05 7.66
CA LEU A 133 -11.29 1.32 7.26
C LEU A 133 -11.71 0.53 6.00
N THR A 134 -10.82 0.34 5.02
CA THR A 134 -11.08 -0.51 3.85
C THR A 134 -11.30 -1.98 4.25
N LYS A 135 -10.55 -2.50 5.23
CA LYS A 135 -10.73 -3.87 5.75
C LYS A 135 -12.04 -4.03 6.51
N GLU A 136 -12.40 -3.07 7.36
CA GLU A 136 -13.70 -3.10 8.06
C GLU A 136 -14.87 -2.91 7.09
N MET A 137 -14.75 -2.03 6.07
CA MET A 137 -15.76 -1.87 5.03
C MET A 137 -16.02 -3.19 4.28
N GLY A 138 -14.98 -3.94 3.92
CA GLY A 138 -15.12 -5.27 3.31
C GLY A 138 -15.83 -6.27 4.22
N LYS A 139 -15.45 -6.35 5.51
CA LYS A 139 -16.14 -7.19 6.51
C LYS A 139 -17.61 -6.81 6.68
N LEU A 140 -17.93 -5.52 6.64
CA LEU A 140 -19.30 -5.03 6.72
C LEU A 140 -20.09 -5.39 5.45
N GLU A 141 -19.50 -5.23 4.26
CA GLU A 141 -20.15 -5.61 2.99
C GLU A 141 -20.51 -7.10 2.95
N ASP A 142 -19.57 -7.98 3.30
CA ASP A 142 -19.82 -9.42 3.29
C ASP A 142 -20.81 -9.86 4.40
N ARG A 143 -20.79 -9.18 5.56
CA ARG A 143 -21.81 -9.40 6.61
C ARG A 143 -23.19 -8.92 6.17
N CYS A 144 -23.29 -7.82 5.43
CA CYS A 144 -24.54 -7.35 4.85
C CYS A 144 -25.05 -8.29 3.74
N GLU A 145 -24.17 -8.75 2.83
CA GLU A 145 -24.52 -9.73 1.78
C GLU A 145 -24.99 -11.07 2.37
N ASP A 146 -24.39 -11.56 3.45
CA ASP A 146 -24.85 -12.78 4.14
C ASP A 146 -26.19 -12.57 4.88
N LEU A 147 -26.38 -11.44 5.58
CA LEU A 147 -27.65 -11.12 6.23
C LEU A 147 -28.79 -10.93 5.20
N GLU A 148 -28.54 -10.24 4.09
CA GLU A 148 -29.49 -10.10 2.98
C GLU A 148 -29.77 -11.47 2.33
N SER A 149 -28.72 -12.26 2.06
CA SER A 149 -28.84 -13.62 1.52
C SER A 149 -29.59 -14.56 2.45
N ARG A 150 -29.53 -14.38 3.77
CA ARG A 150 -30.33 -15.11 4.78
C ARG A 150 -31.79 -14.67 4.74
N SER A 151 -32.04 -13.36 4.74
CA SER A 151 -33.38 -12.78 4.66
C SER A 151 -34.13 -13.23 3.40
N ARG A 152 -33.44 -13.28 2.25
CA ARG A 152 -34.05 -13.70 0.97
C ARG A 152 -34.27 -15.22 0.81
N ARG A 153 -33.84 -16.10 1.73
CA ARG A 153 -33.95 -17.58 1.53
C ARG A 153 -35.38 -18.09 1.36
N GLN A 154 -36.35 -17.40 1.96
CA GLN A 154 -37.77 -17.72 1.87
C GLN A 154 -38.50 -16.95 0.75
N ASN A 155 -37.80 -16.10 0.00
CA ASN A 155 -38.35 -15.33 -1.10
C ASN A 155 -38.27 -16.11 -2.42
N ILE A 156 -39.40 -16.21 -3.11
CA ILE A 156 -39.48 -16.65 -4.51
C ILE A 156 -39.79 -15.47 -5.43
N ARG A 157 -39.26 -15.52 -6.63
CA ARG A 157 -39.46 -14.53 -7.69
C ARG A 157 -40.23 -15.16 -8.85
N ILE A 158 -41.48 -14.73 -9.03
CA ILE A 158 -42.42 -15.24 -10.02
C ILE A 158 -42.39 -14.30 -11.23
N ILE A 159 -42.19 -14.85 -12.43
CA ILE A 159 -42.07 -14.11 -13.70
C ILE A 159 -43.13 -14.63 -14.68
N GLY A 160 -43.77 -13.72 -15.42
CA GLY A 160 -44.76 -14.05 -16.46
C GLY A 160 -46.22 -13.73 -16.12
N VAL A 161 -46.50 -13.19 -14.93
CA VAL A 161 -47.86 -12.77 -14.51
C VAL A 161 -48.18 -11.38 -15.06
N PRO A 162 -49.21 -11.21 -15.93
CA PRO A 162 -49.61 -9.92 -16.52
C PRO A 162 -49.83 -8.82 -15.48
N GLU A 163 -49.55 -7.57 -15.82
CA GLU A 163 -49.64 -6.43 -14.87
C GLU A 163 -51.08 -6.12 -14.42
N ASP A 164 -52.07 -6.41 -15.25
CA ASP A 164 -53.44 -5.92 -15.07
C ASP A 164 -54.28 -6.85 -14.15
N ASP A 165 -53.78 -8.05 -13.85
CA ASP A 165 -54.29 -8.87 -12.75
C ASP A 165 -53.72 -8.36 -11.41
N SER A 166 -54.48 -7.44 -10.79
CA SER A 166 -54.23 -6.93 -9.45
C SER A 166 -54.39 -8.03 -8.38
N ALA A 167 -55.37 -8.94 -8.55
CA ALA A 167 -55.63 -10.01 -7.60
C ALA A 167 -54.46 -11.00 -7.52
N ALA A 168 -53.79 -11.31 -8.64
CA ALA A 168 -52.57 -12.12 -8.68
C ALA A 168 -51.35 -11.47 -8.00
N THR A 169 -51.43 -10.19 -7.59
CA THR A 169 -50.40 -9.54 -6.77
C THR A 169 -50.66 -9.71 -5.26
N SER A 170 -51.89 -10.07 -4.85
CA SER A 170 -52.25 -10.31 -3.44
C SER A 170 -51.66 -11.63 -2.90
N THR A 171 -51.48 -11.72 -1.58
CA THR A 171 -50.98 -12.95 -0.91
C THR A 171 -51.87 -14.17 -1.19
N ALA A 172 -53.19 -14.01 -1.10
CA ALA A 172 -54.17 -15.05 -1.40
C ALA A 172 -54.17 -15.44 -2.90
N GLY A 173 -54.05 -14.46 -3.80
CA GLY A 173 -53.95 -14.70 -5.24
C GLY A 173 -52.69 -15.48 -5.61
N VAL A 174 -51.54 -15.09 -5.06
CA VAL A 174 -50.26 -15.83 -5.25
C VAL A 174 -50.35 -17.25 -4.66
N SER A 175 -50.97 -17.44 -3.49
CA SER A 175 -51.12 -18.78 -2.89
C SER A 175 -51.95 -19.72 -3.78
N LYS A 176 -53.11 -19.26 -4.28
CA LYS A 176 -53.95 -20.01 -5.23
C LYS A 176 -53.22 -20.28 -6.55
N LEU A 177 -52.54 -19.27 -7.10
CA LEU A 177 -51.75 -19.38 -8.31
C LEU A 177 -50.64 -20.44 -8.19
N LEU A 178 -49.95 -20.51 -7.05
CA LEU A 178 -48.92 -21.52 -6.78
C LEU A 178 -49.50 -22.93 -6.62
N LYS A 179 -50.68 -23.07 -6.00
CA LYS A 179 -51.40 -24.35 -5.91
C LYS A 179 -51.79 -24.89 -7.28
N GLU A 180 -52.36 -24.04 -8.14
CA GLU A 180 -52.71 -24.39 -9.52
C GLU A 180 -51.45 -24.68 -10.36
N ALA A 181 -50.43 -23.83 -10.30
CA ALA A 181 -49.19 -23.97 -11.07
C ALA A 181 -48.41 -25.25 -10.78
N PHE A 182 -48.42 -25.72 -9.53
CA PHE A 182 -47.57 -26.83 -9.09
C PHE A 182 -48.35 -28.08 -8.63
N ALA A 183 -49.67 -28.11 -8.82
CA ALA A 183 -50.56 -29.16 -8.31
C ALA A 183 -50.24 -29.50 -6.84
N LEU A 184 -50.40 -28.50 -5.96
CA LEU A 184 -50.12 -28.64 -4.53
C LEU A 184 -51.40 -29.09 -3.79
N GLY A 185 -51.30 -30.15 -2.98
CA GLY A 185 -52.43 -30.61 -2.16
C GLY A 185 -52.87 -29.61 -1.07
N LYS A 186 -52.00 -28.66 -0.70
CA LYS A 186 -52.25 -27.57 0.25
C LYS A 186 -51.88 -26.23 -0.37
N GLU A 187 -52.61 -25.17 -0.01
CA GLU A 187 -52.27 -23.79 -0.38
C GLU A 187 -51.05 -23.33 0.44
N PRO A 188 -49.94 -22.90 -0.21
CA PRO A 188 -48.72 -22.50 0.48
C PRO A 188 -48.92 -21.16 1.18
N LEU A 189 -48.46 -21.02 2.42
CA LEU A 189 -48.70 -19.82 3.21
C LEU A 189 -47.76 -18.68 2.77
N VAL A 190 -48.32 -17.69 2.06
CA VAL A 190 -47.61 -16.50 1.58
C VAL A 190 -47.76 -15.38 2.61
N GLU A 191 -46.64 -14.98 3.24
CA GLU A 191 -46.59 -13.91 4.24
C GLU A 191 -46.73 -12.52 3.59
N ARG A 192 -46.03 -12.31 2.47
CA ARG A 192 -46.05 -11.04 1.73
C ARG A 192 -45.86 -11.30 0.24
N ALA A 193 -46.65 -10.66 -0.60
CA ALA A 193 -46.48 -10.62 -2.05
C ALA A 193 -46.52 -9.17 -2.55
N HIS A 194 -45.66 -8.84 -3.52
CA HIS A 194 -45.60 -7.51 -4.15
C HIS A 194 -44.87 -7.60 -5.50
N ARG A 195 -45.17 -6.70 -6.43
CA ARG A 195 -44.35 -6.52 -7.64
C ARG A 195 -43.09 -5.73 -7.31
N VAL A 196 -42.01 -6.00 -8.05
CA VAL A 196 -40.76 -5.24 -7.93
C VAL A 196 -41.01 -3.76 -8.19
N LEU A 197 -40.41 -2.90 -7.37
CA LEU A 197 -40.49 -1.43 -7.40
C LEU A 197 -39.74 -0.84 -8.62
N MET A 198 -40.27 -1.10 -9.80
CA MET A 198 -39.88 -0.53 -11.10
C MET A 198 -41.09 0.18 -11.73
N PRO A 199 -40.89 1.18 -12.62
CA PRO A 199 -41.98 1.78 -13.40
C PRO A 199 -42.82 0.73 -14.15
N LYS A 200 -44.12 0.99 -14.38
CA LYS A 200 -44.97 0.04 -15.13
C LYS A 200 -44.42 -0.09 -16.57
N PRO A 201 -44.14 -1.33 -17.05
CA PRO A 201 -43.67 -1.56 -18.42
C PRO A 201 -44.73 -1.14 -19.45
N LYS A 202 -44.32 -0.84 -20.69
CA LYS A 202 -45.27 -0.46 -21.77
C LYS A 202 -46.11 -1.67 -22.18
N PRO A 203 -47.29 -1.48 -22.81
CA PRO A 203 -48.02 -2.58 -23.43
C PRO A 203 -47.14 -3.32 -24.44
N GLY A 204 -46.88 -4.61 -24.21
CA GLY A 204 -45.97 -5.45 -25.00
C GLY A 204 -44.57 -5.70 -24.38
N ASP A 205 -44.13 -4.86 -23.44
CA ASP A 205 -42.94 -5.14 -22.63
C ASP A 205 -43.19 -6.29 -21.64
N ARG A 206 -42.11 -6.90 -21.12
CA ARG A 206 -42.21 -8.00 -20.15
C ARG A 206 -42.76 -7.50 -18.80
N PRO A 207 -43.78 -8.15 -18.20
CA PRO A 207 -44.35 -7.73 -16.93
C PRO A 207 -43.34 -7.84 -15.78
N ARG A 208 -43.47 -6.97 -14.77
CA ARG A 208 -42.60 -6.96 -13.59
C ARG A 208 -42.80 -8.24 -12.79
N ALA A 209 -41.70 -8.79 -12.31
CA ALA A 209 -41.72 -9.95 -11.44
C ALA A 209 -42.45 -9.66 -10.11
N ILE A 210 -43.13 -10.66 -9.58
CA ILE A 210 -43.66 -10.66 -8.21
C ILE A 210 -42.61 -11.28 -7.30
N VAL A 211 -42.30 -10.63 -6.19
CA VAL A 211 -41.49 -11.19 -5.09
C VAL A 211 -42.45 -11.57 -3.96
N ALA A 212 -42.49 -12.87 -3.65
CA ALA A 212 -43.33 -13.42 -2.61
C ALA A 212 -42.49 -14.12 -1.54
N LYS A 213 -42.71 -13.79 -0.27
CA LYS A 213 -42.11 -14.48 0.87
C LYS A 213 -43.07 -15.59 1.33
N LEU A 214 -42.56 -16.82 1.37
CA LEU A 214 -43.26 -17.97 1.94
C LEU A 214 -42.95 -18.09 3.43
N HIS A 215 -43.94 -18.46 4.23
CA HIS A 215 -43.76 -18.58 5.68
C HIS A 215 -42.91 -19.81 6.06
N TYR A 216 -43.08 -20.92 5.32
CA TYR A 216 -42.31 -22.15 5.49
C TYR A 216 -41.22 -22.28 4.42
N ASP A 217 -39.99 -22.59 4.83
CA ASP A 217 -38.86 -22.80 3.92
C ASP A 217 -39.01 -24.12 3.12
N MET A 218 -39.63 -25.14 3.71
CA MET A 218 -39.91 -26.42 3.06
C MET A 218 -40.86 -26.26 1.85
N ASP A 219 -41.88 -25.41 1.97
CA ASP A 219 -42.77 -25.06 0.85
C ASP A 219 -41.98 -24.35 -0.27
N CYS A 220 -41.13 -23.39 0.11
CA CYS A 220 -40.22 -22.68 -0.82
C CYS A 220 -39.29 -23.67 -1.55
N ALA A 221 -38.63 -24.56 -0.81
CA ALA A 221 -37.71 -25.56 -1.36
C ALA A 221 -38.43 -26.59 -2.27
N GLY A 222 -39.67 -26.95 -1.95
CA GLY A 222 -40.52 -27.83 -2.77
C GLY A 222 -40.98 -27.16 -4.07
N ILE A 223 -41.50 -25.93 -3.98
CA ILE A 223 -41.91 -25.12 -5.14
C ILE A 223 -40.72 -24.87 -6.07
N LEU A 224 -39.56 -24.46 -5.53
CA LEU A 224 -38.34 -24.25 -6.31
C LEU A 224 -37.76 -25.54 -6.89
N ARG A 225 -38.15 -26.72 -6.39
CA ARG A 225 -37.79 -28.03 -6.99
C ARG A 225 -38.67 -28.30 -8.20
N LYS A 226 -40.00 -28.31 -8.03
CA LYS A 226 -40.98 -28.46 -9.12
C LYS A 226 -40.78 -27.43 -10.25
N ALA A 227 -40.41 -26.19 -9.91
CA ALA A 227 -40.11 -25.14 -10.89
C ALA A 227 -38.89 -25.47 -11.79
N ARG A 228 -37.89 -26.20 -11.29
CA ARG A 228 -36.72 -26.64 -12.09
C ARG A 228 -37.02 -27.88 -12.93
N GLU A 229 -37.93 -28.73 -12.46
CA GLU A 229 -38.40 -29.92 -13.18
C GLU A 229 -39.29 -29.52 -14.37
N LEU A 230 -40.27 -28.62 -14.15
CA LEU A 230 -41.23 -28.18 -15.17
C LEU A 230 -40.70 -27.06 -16.09
N GLN A 231 -39.79 -26.21 -15.59
CA GLN A 231 -39.15 -25.04 -16.26
C GLN A 231 -40.09 -23.93 -16.77
N ARG A 232 -41.12 -24.25 -17.55
CA ARG A 232 -42.16 -23.35 -18.07
C ARG A 232 -43.53 -23.91 -17.72
N ILE A 233 -44.16 -23.38 -16.67
CA ILE A 233 -45.49 -23.78 -16.26
C ILE A 233 -46.52 -22.96 -17.05
N LYS A 234 -47.53 -23.61 -17.64
CA LYS A 234 -48.67 -22.93 -18.26
C LYS A 234 -49.86 -22.94 -17.30
N VAL A 235 -50.41 -21.77 -17.00
CA VAL A 235 -51.56 -21.59 -16.08
C VAL A 235 -52.48 -20.54 -16.67
N ARG A 236 -53.80 -20.77 -16.78
CA ARG A 236 -54.77 -19.75 -17.23
C ARG A 236 -54.34 -18.94 -18.48
N ASN A 237 -53.82 -19.64 -19.49
CA ASN A 237 -53.24 -19.09 -20.73
C ASN A 237 -51.98 -18.18 -20.60
N MET A 238 -51.43 -17.97 -19.40
CA MET A 238 -50.11 -17.35 -19.19
C MET A 238 -49.01 -18.40 -18.97
N THR A 239 -47.77 -18.06 -19.31
CA THR A 239 -46.59 -18.92 -19.04
C THR A 239 -45.77 -18.31 -17.89
N ILE A 240 -45.62 -19.07 -16.82
CA ILE A 240 -44.98 -18.66 -15.57
C ILE A 240 -43.68 -19.44 -15.38
N SER A 241 -42.65 -18.76 -14.88
CA SER A 241 -41.43 -19.39 -14.34
C SER A 241 -41.12 -18.80 -12.96
N VAL A 242 -40.70 -19.66 -12.03
CA VAL A 242 -40.41 -19.30 -10.63
C VAL A 242 -38.93 -19.55 -10.33
N PHE A 243 -38.28 -18.54 -9.76
CA PHE A 243 -36.84 -18.54 -9.45
C PHE A 243 -36.60 -18.19 -7.97
N PRO A 244 -35.44 -18.56 -7.38
CA PRO A 244 -35.03 -18.03 -6.09
C PRO A 244 -34.73 -16.53 -6.20
N ASP A 245 -35.07 -15.75 -5.17
CA ASP A 245 -34.66 -14.35 -5.07
C ASP A 245 -33.23 -14.24 -4.53
N TYR A 246 -32.25 -14.06 -5.43
CA TYR A 246 -30.85 -13.85 -5.04
C TYR A 246 -30.52 -12.36 -4.88
N THR A 247 -29.55 -12.04 -4.02
CA THR A 247 -28.95 -10.70 -3.88
C THR A 247 -28.36 -10.21 -5.21
N PRO A 248 -28.21 -8.90 -5.43
CA PRO A 248 -27.61 -8.36 -6.66
C PRO A 248 -26.15 -8.77 -6.90
N LYS A 249 -25.37 -9.07 -5.84
CA LYS A 249 -23.98 -9.56 -5.93
C LYS A 249 -23.99 -11.02 -6.41
N THR A 250 -24.73 -11.90 -5.73
CA THR A 250 -24.90 -13.31 -6.12
C THR A 250 -25.56 -13.48 -7.51
N ALA A 251 -26.54 -12.65 -7.87
CA ALA A 251 -27.22 -12.72 -9.16
C ALA A 251 -26.28 -12.36 -10.33
N ARG A 252 -25.46 -11.30 -10.18
CA ARG A 252 -24.45 -10.92 -11.19
C ARG A 252 -23.37 -11.99 -11.34
N ALA A 253 -22.86 -12.54 -10.25
CA ALA A 253 -21.91 -13.65 -10.29
C ALA A 253 -22.47 -14.87 -11.05
N ARG A 254 -23.72 -15.27 -10.77
CA ARG A 254 -24.41 -16.37 -11.49
C ARG A 254 -24.63 -16.06 -12.97
N ALA A 255 -24.87 -14.81 -13.33
CA ALA A 255 -25.01 -14.39 -14.72
C ALA A 255 -23.70 -14.48 -15.51
N ALA A 256 -22.55 -14.14 -14.90
CA ALA A 256 -21.24 -14.28 -15.55
C ALA A 256 -20.94 -15.73 -15.98
N PHE A 257 -21.30 -16.72 -15.15
CA PHE A 257 -21.14 -18.15 -15.49
C PHE A 257 -22.11 -18.67 -16.57
N SER A 258 -23.08 -17.86 -17.04
CA SER A 258 -24.03 -18.31 -18.07
C SER A 258 -23.36 -18.55 -19.43
N GLU A 259 -22.38 -17.74 -19.80
CA GLU A 259 -21.65 -17.87 -21.07
C GLU A 259 -20.72 -19.08 -21.05
N VAL A 260 -19.98 -19.30 -19.96
CA VAL A 260 -19.18 -20.52 -19.76
C VAL A 260 -20.06 -21.77 -19.84
N ARG A 261 -21.26 -21.74 -19.27
CA ARG A 261 -22.22 -22.86 -19.36
C ARG A 261 -22.77 -23.06 -20.79
N ARG A 262 -22.90 -22.00 -21.59
CA ARG A 262 -23.29 -22.06 -23.01
C ARG A 262 -22.17 -22.69 -23.84
N LEU A 263 -20.93 -22.23 -23.67
CA LEU A 263 -19.75 -22.69 -24.41
C LEU A 263 -19.40 -24.16 -24.13
N LEU A 264 -19.46 -24.59 -22.87
CA LEU A 264 -19.20 -25.99 -22.49
C LEU A 264 -20.37 -26.94 -22.84
N ASN A 265 -21.44 -26.45 -23.47
CA ASN A 265 -22.66 -27.18 -23.84
C ASN A 265 -23.21 -28.10 -22.73
N ILE A 266 -23.13 -27.67 -21.46
CA ILE A 266 -23.56 -28.51 -20.31
C ILE A 266 -25.08 -28.43 -20.13
N THR A 267 -25.79 -28.96 -21.12
CA THR A 267 -27.14 -29.51 -20.95
C THR A 267 -27.04 -30.73 -20.05
N PHE A 268 -27.20 -30.53 -18.74
CA PHE A 268 -27.63 -31.59 -17.83
C PHE A 268 -29.06 -32.00 -18.22
N SER A 269 -29.19 -32.75 -19.33
CA SER A 269 -30.46 -33.22 -19.87
C SER A 269 -31.18 -34.10 -18.86
N GLU A 270 -30.40 -34.94 -18.17
CA GLU A 270 -30.86 -35.81 -17.10
C GLU A 270 -29.99 -35.60 -15.86
N ARG A 271 -30.64 -35.26 -14.75
CA ARG A 271 -30.11 -35.54 -13.42
C ARG A 271 -31.07 -36.55 -12.79
N PRO A 272 -30.67 -37.81 -12.56
CA PRO A 272 -31.53 -38.76 -11.89
C PRO A 272 -31.89 -38.20 -10.50
N PRO A 273 -33.17 -38.21 -10.09
CA PRO A 273 -33.67 -37.42 -8.96
C PRO A 273 -33.15 -37.84 -7.58
N PHE A 274 -32.43 -38.97 -7.48
CA PHE A 274 -32.05 -39.62 -6.22
C PHE A 274 -30.55 -39.76 -5.96
N LEU A 275 -29.73 -38.84 -6.49
CA LEU A 275 -28.39 -38.62 -5.95
C LEU A 275 -28.35 -37.30 -5.19
N SER A 276 -28.20 -37.39 -3.85
CA SER A 276 -27.74 -36.29 -3.02
C SER A 276 -26.50 -35.66 -3.67
N PRO A 277 -26.56 -34.40 -4.15
CA PRO A 277 -25.44 -33.81 -4.84
C PRO A 277 -24.22 -33.85 -3.92
N TRP A 278 -23.09 -34.37 -4.41
CA TRP A 278 -21.88 -34.38 -3.61
C TRP A 278 -21.50 -32.94 -3.28
N ARG A 279 -21.69 -32.56 -2.02
CA ARG A 279 -21.37 -31.22 -1.53
C ARG A 279 -19.96 -31.25 -0.99
N PHE A 280 -19.08 -30.51 -1.64
CA PHE A 280 -17.80 -30.17 -1.06
C PHE A 280 -18.03 -29.46 0.30
N ASN A 281 -17.22 -29.77 1.31
CA ASN A 281 -17.34 -29.17 2.64
C ASN A 281 -16.74 -27.75 2.62
N PRO A 282 -17.53 -26.67 2.71
CA PRO A 282 -17.02 -25.31 2.53
C PRO A 282 -15.94 -24.93 3.55
N ILE A 283 -15.92 -25.56 4.73
CA ILE A 283 -14.93 -25.33 5.79
C ILE A 283 -13.51 -25.71 5.32
N LEU A 284 -13.37 -26.70 4.43
CA LEU A 284 -12.06 -27.07 3.87
C LEU A 284 -11.52 -25.99 2.90
N LEU A 285 -12.38 -25.26 2.20
CA LEU A 285 -11.97 -24.13 1.34
C LEU A 285 -11.66 -22.85 2.14
N SER A 286 -11.85 -22.86 3.45
CA SER A 286 -11.40 -21.81 4.38
C SER A 286 -10.07 -22.16 5.05
N ASP A 287 -9.38 -23.20 4.57
CA ASP A 287 -8.11 -23.68 5.10
C ASP A 287 -7.02 -23.53 4.03
N ASP A 288 -6.03 -22.68 4.29
CA ASP A 288 -4.96 -22.37 3.34
C ASP A 288 -4.09 -23.60 3.03
N THR A 289 -3.92 -24.51 4.00
CA THR A 289 -3.11 -25.73 3.82
C THR A 289 -3.78 -26.73 2.89
N PHE A 290 -5.11 -26.83 2.98
CA PHE A 290 -5.90 -27.62 2.03
C PHE A 290 -5.93 -26.96 0.65
N SER A 291 -6.07 -25.63 0.60
CA SER A 291 -6.14 -24.87 -0.65
C SER A 291 -4.84 -25.00 -1.45
N ALA A 292 -3.68 -24.86 -0.79
CA ALA A 292 -2.37 -25.11 -1.41
C ALA A 292 -2.22 -26.56 -1.91
N PHE A 293 -2.65 -27.56 -1.12
CA PHE A 293 -2.64 -28.97 -1.52
C PHE A 293 -3.49 -29.24 -2.78
N ILE A 294 -4.66 -28.61 -2.91
CA ILE A 294 -5.51 -28.77 -4.10
C ILE A 294 -4.94 -28.05 -5.33
N VAL A 295 -4.34 -26.87 -5.17
CA VAL A 295 -3.65 -26.19 -6.28
C VAL A 295 -2.51 -27.05 -6.81
N ALA A 296 -1.62 -27.53 -5.95
CA ALA A 296 -0.55 -28.45 -6.34
C ALA A 296 -1.08 -29.73 -7.02
N SER A 297 -2.15 -30.32 -6.48
CA SER A 297 -2.83 -31.48 -7.08
C SER A 297 -3.37 -31.19 -8.50
N ILE A 298 -3.84 -29.98 -8.77
CA ILE A 298 -4.29 -29.56 -10.12
C ILE A 298 -3.08 -29.42 -11.05
N ASP A 299 -2.02 -28.76 -10.60
CA ASP A 299 -0.82 -28.51 -11.41
C ASP A 299 -0.09 -29.82 -11.75
N ASP A 300 0.04 -30.75 -10.80
CA ASP A 300 0.54 -32.10 -11.02
C ASP A 300 -0.29 -32.84 -12.08
N PHE A 301 -1.62 -32.86 -11.92
CA PHE A 301 -2.51 -33.56 -12.84
C PHE A 301 -2.43 -32.97 -14.26
N ILE A 302 -2.45 -31.64 -14.40
CA ILE A 302 -2.39 -30.96 -15.69
C ILE A 302 -1.03 -31.17 -16.34
N THR A 303 0.07 -31.13 -15.59
CA THR A 303 1.44 -31.38 -16.11
C THR A 303 1.58 -32.80 -16.67
N ILE A 304 0.94 -33.80 -16.05
CA ILE A 304 1.02 -35.20 -16.48
C ILE A 304 0.04 -35.52 -17.62
N ASN A 305 -1.17 -34.94 -17.62
CA ASN A 305 -2.27 -35.39 -18.49
C ASN A 305 -2.59 -34.44 -19.66
N LYS A 306 -2.03 -33.22 -19.71
CA LYS A 306 -2.23 -32.29 -20.81
C LYS A 306 -1.31 -32.64 -21.99
N ASN A 307 -1.91 -33.11 -23.08
CA ASN A 307 -1.28 -33.31 -24.38
C ASN A 307 -2.23 -32.84 -25.48
N ASP A 308 -1.75 -32.76 -26.72
CA ASP A 308 -2.53 -32.24 -27.86
C ASP A 308 -3.53 -33.26 -28.43
N THR A 309 -3.62 -34.47 -27.86
CA THR A 309 -4.49 -35.56 -28.35
C THR A 309 -5.69 -35.84 -27.44
N VAL A 310 -5.66 -35.46 -26.17
CA VAL A 310 -6.76 -35.64 -25.22
C VAL A 310 -7.76 -34.48 -25.30
N SER A 311 -9.01 -34.80 -25.61
CA SER A 311 -10.12 -33.83 -25.57
C SER A 311 -10.28 -33.20 -24.18
N TYR A 312 -10.42 -31.87 -24.14
CA TYR A 312 -10.62 -31.10 -22.91
C TYR A 312 -11.80 -31.60 -22.06
N SER A 313 -12.84 -32.17 -22.68
CA SER A 313 -13.96 -32.80 -21.96
C SER A 313 -13.50 -34.02 -21.15
N LEU A 314 -12.68 -34.89 -21.75
CA LEU A 314 -12.13 -36.07 -21.07
C LEU A 314 -11.10 -35.66 -20.01
N LEU A 315 -10.28 -34.64 -20.28
CA LEU A 315 -9.34 -34.07 -19.30
C LEU A 315 -10.09 -33.52 -18.07
N TRP A 316 -11.23 -32.85 -18.27
CA TRP A 316 -12.06 -32.29 -17.20
C TRP A 316 -12.80 -33.34 -16.37
N GLU A 317 -13.38 -34.38 -17.00
CA GLU A 317 -13.99 -35.49 -16.26
C GLU A 317 -12.95 -36.25 -15.42
N SER A 318 -11.78 -36.55 -16.01
CA SER A 318 -10.67 -37.21 -15.32
C SER A 318 -10.10 -36.36 -14.17
N LEU A 319 -9.90 -35.06 -14.37
CA LEU A 319 -9.45 -34.14 -13.32
C LEU A 319 -10.43 -34.14 -12.13
N LYS A 320 -11.74 -34.06 -12.39
CA LYS A 320 -12.75 -34.11 -11.32
C LYS A 320 -12.73 -35.43 -10.55
N ALA A 321 -12.53 -36.56 -11.22
CA ALA A 321 -12.41 -37.87 -10.58
C ALA A 321 -11.15 -37.95 -9.70
N TYR A 322 -10.01 -37.50 -10.22
CA TYR A 322 -8.73 -37.43 -9.52
C TYR A 322 -8.81 -36.52 -8.27
N LEU A 323 -9.29 -35.28 -8.42
CA LEU A 323 -9.41 -34.34 -7.31
C LEU A 323 -10.38 -34.84 -6.24
N ARG A 324 -11.48 -35.51 -6.63
CA ARG A 324 -12.38 -36.16 -5.67
C ARG A 324 -11.64 -37.22 -4.84
N GLY A 325 -10.74 -37.99 -5.45
CA GLY A 325 -9.85 -38.93 -4.75
C GLY A 325 -8.94 -38.22 -3.76
N GLN A 326 -8.24 -37.16 -4.18
CA GLN A 326 -7.34 -36.38 -3.32
C GLN A 326 -8.08 -35.75 -2.12
N ILE A 327 -9.26 -35.16 -2.36
CA ILE A 327 -10.11 -34.57 -1.33
C ILE A 327 -10.54 -35.61 -0.28
N ILE A 328 -10.91 -36.82 -0.73
CA ILE A 328 -11.27 -37.92 0.17
C ILE A 328 -10.05 -38.41 0.97
N SER A 329 -8.89 -38.56 0.33
CA SER A 329 -7.64 -38.98 0.96
C SER A 329 -7.20 -38.00 2.05
N TYR A 330 -7.10 -36.70 1.71
CA TYR A 330 -6.75 -35.62 2.65
C TYR A 330 -7.76 -35.55 3.81
N SER A 331 -9.06 -35.63 3.53
CA SER A 331 -10.10 -35.61 4.57
C SER A 331 -10.00 -36.82 5.51
N ALA A 332 -9.72 -38.00 4.98
CA ALA A 332 -9.53 -39.21 5.78
C ALA A 332 -8.26 -39.13 6.66
N HIS A 333 -7.15 -38.60 6.12
CA HIS A 333 -5.93 -38.34 6.89
C HIS A 333 -6.19 -37.34 8.02
N ARG A 334 -6.74 -36.15 7.70
CA ARG A 334 -7.08 -35.10 8.68
C ARG A 334 -7.97 -35.63 9.80
N ASN A 335 -8.98 -36.43 9.46
CA ASN A 335 -9.89 -37.04 10.44
C ASN A 335 -9.19 -38.09 11.33
N ARG A 336 -8.21 -38.85 10.83
CA ARG A 336 -7.38 -39.76 11.65
C ARG A 336 -6.51 -38.95 12.62
N THR A 337 -5.78 -37.94 12.13
CA THR A 337 -4.89 -37.11 12.93
C THR A 337 -5.65 -36.33 14.02
N HIS A 338 -6.83 -35.80 13.70
CA HIS A 338 -7.70 -35.13 14.69
C HIS A 338 -8.21 -36.10 15.77
N LYS A 339 -8.67 -37.31 15.39
CA LYS A 339 -9.09 -38.34 16.36
C LYS A 339 -7.94 -38.82 17.25
N ALA A 340 -6.74 -39.00 16.70
CA ALA A 340 -5.56 -39.36 17.48
C ALA A 340 -5.26 -38.30 18.57
N ARG A 341 -5.27 -37.02 18.21
CA ARG A 341 -5.06 -35.91 19.16
C ARG A 341 -6.19 -35.77 20.18
N LEU A 342 -7.44 -36.06 19.82
CA LEU A 342 -8.54 -36.11 20.79
C LEU A 342 -8.34 -37.23 21.82
N ASN A 343 -7.96 -38.43 21.38
CA ASN A 343 -7.68 -39.55 22.28
C ASN A 343 -6.48 -39.27 23.20
N GLU A 344 -5.43 -38.64 22.67
CA GLU A 344 -4.25 -38.20 23.44
C GLU A 344 -4.62 -37.20 24.54
N LEU A 345 -5.43 -36.18 24.20
CA LEU A 345 -5.93 -35.19 25.17
C LEU A 345 -6.86 -35.84 26.21
N LEU A 346 -7.71 -36.78 25.81
CA LEU A 346 -8.60 -37.50 26.71
C LEU A 346 -7.82 -38.37 27.70
N SER A 347 -6.76 -39.07 27.27
CA SER A 347 -5.86 -39.79 28.18
C SER A 347 -5.23 -38.83 29.18
N LYS A 348 -4.69 -37.69 28.72
CA LYS A 348 -4.07 -36.68 29.58
C LYS A 348 -5.04 -36.13 30.63
N ILE A 349 -6.31 -35.92 30.27
CA ILE A 349 -7.36 -35.53 31.23
C ILE A 349 -7.59 -36.65 32.25
N MET A 350 -7.80 -37.91 31.82
CA MET A 350 -7.98 -39.05 32.72
C MET A 350 -6.78 -39.28 33.67
N ASP A 351 -5.55 -39.05 33.19
CA ASP A 351 -4.34 -39.19 33.98
C ASP A 351 -4.18 -38.03 34.99
N ILE A 352 -4.58 -36.81 34.64
CA ILE A 352 -4.67 -35.66 35.56
C ILE A 352 -5.78 -35.88 36.61
N ASP A 353 -6.95 -36.36 36.21
CA ASP A 353 -8.06 -36.69 37.11
C ASP A 353 -7.66 -37.79 38.11
N ARG A 354 -6.94 -38.82 37.64
CA ARG A 354 -6.36 -39.86 38.52
C ARG A 354 -5.33 -39.27 39.48
N GLN A 355 -4.47 -38.35 39.04
CA GLN A 355 -3.49 -37.68 39.91
C GLN A 355 -4.18 -36.81 40.97
N ASN A 356 -5.22 -36.04 40.59
CA ASN A 356 -6.03 -35.24 41.51
C ASN A 356 -6.84 -36.10 42.50
N ALA A 357 -7.31 -37.29 42.09
CA ALA A 357 -8.02 -38.21 42.98
C ALA A 357 -7.09 -38.86 44.03
N ILE A 358 -5.80 -39.02 43.73
CA ILE A 358 -4.79 -39.55 44.65
C ILE A 358 -4.18 -38.45 45.53
N ASN A 359 -3.92 -37.26 44.95
CA ASN A 359 -3.35 -36.09 45.62
C ASN A 359 -4.24 -34.85 45.36
N PRO A 360 -5.37 -34.71 46.06
CA PRO A 360 -6.28 -33.57 45.86
C PRO A 360 -5.61 -32.25 46.26
N CYS A 361 -5.29 -31.44 45.26
CA CYS A 361 -4.60 -30.16 45.48
C CYS A 361 -5.54 -29.16 46.19
N GLN A 362 -5.16 -28.75 47.41
CA GLN A 362 -6.01 -27.95 48.31
C GLN A 362 -6.41 -26.57 47.76
N SER A 363 -5.79 -26.10 46.67
CA SER A 363 -6.13 -24.84 46.00
C SER A 363 -7.47 -24.87 45.26
N LEU A 364 -7.92 -26.04 44.79
CA LEU A 364 -9.20 -26.20 44.09
C LEU A 364 -10.39 -26.48 45.03
N ALA A 365 -10.13 -26.74 46.31
CA ALA A 365 -11.16 -27.03 47.32
C ALA A 365 -11.70 -25.78 48.05
N LYS A 366 -11.46 -24.58 47.51
CA LYS A 366 -11.82 -23.28 48.12
C LYS A 366 -12.37 -22.26 47.12
N GLN A 367 -13.50 -22.58 46.48
CA GLN A 367 -14.46 -21.63 45.92
C GLN A 367 -15.89 -22.14 46.19
#